data_AF-A0A534VH91-F1
#
_entry.id   AF-A0A534VH91-F1
#
_cell.length_a   1.000
_cell.length_b   1.000
_cell.length_c   1.000
_cell.angle_alpha   90.00
_cell.angle_beta   90.00
_cell.angle_gamma   90.00
#
_symmetry.space_group_name_H-M   'P 1'
#
loop_
_entity.id
_entity.type
_entity.pdbx_description
1 polymer ?
#
loop_
_entity_poly.entity_id
_entity_poly.type
_entity_poly.pdbx_seq_one_letter_code
_entity_poly.pdbx_strand_id
1 'polypeptide(L)' 'MAKQQKQVTGTEHLTISREEILNRLHDRALVIVNVTPKESFVEGHIPGSINLPVADIESKARQLISNPSQEIAVYCAGPT' A
#
# COMPACT_ATOMS: atom_id res chain seq x y z
N MET A 1 -25.93 -13.33 -3.93
CA MET A 1 -24.76 -13.98 -3.29
C MET A 1 -23.71 -12.90 -3.01
N ALA A 2 -23.84 -12.19 -1.88
CA ALA A 2 -22.89 -11.16 -1.48
C ALA A 2 -21.70 -11.86 -0.83
N LYS A 3 -20.52 -11.79 -1.46
CA LYS A 3 -19.31 -12.39 -0.89
C LYS A 3 -18.84 -11.54 0.28
N GLN A 4 -18.99 -12.12 1.46
CA GLN A 4 -18.58 -11.67 2.77
C GLN A 4 -17.14 -11.12 2.73
N GLN A 5 -16.97 -9.84 3.01
CA GLN A 5 -15.66 -9.26 3.34
C GLN A 5 -15.27 -9.80 4.72
N LYS A 6 -14.20 -10.58 4.76
CA LYS A 6 -13.66 -11.20 5.98
C LYS A 6 -13.08 -10.07 6.84
N GLN A 7 -13.65 -9.86 8.01
CA GLN A 7 -13.07 -8.95 9.01
C GLN A 7 -11.69 -9.48 9.40
N VAL A 8 -10.64 -8.76 9.02
CA VAL A 8 -9.30 -8.93 9.57
C VAL A 8 -9.26 -8.25 10.93
N THR A 9 -8.97 -9.06 11.95
CA THR A 9 -8.93 -8.66 13.36
C THR A 9 -7.81 -7.66 13.64
N GLY A 10 -8.19 -6.46 14.07
CA GLY A 10 -7.49 -5.65 15.08
C GLY A 10 -6.05 -5.23 14.78
N THR A 11 -5.86 -4.21 13.95
CA THR A 11 -4.73 -3.29 14.05
C THR A 11 -5.31 -1.90 13.80
N GLU A 12 -5.08 -0.94 14.70
CA GLU A 12 -5.49 0.44 14.44
C GLU A 12 -4.72 0.94 13.22
N HIS A 13 -5.43 1.17 12.11
CA HIS A 13 -4.82 1.71 10.91
C HIS A 13 -4.74 3.22 11.06
N LEU A 14 -3.53 3.73 11.25
CA LEU A 14 -3.28 5.17 11.25
C LEU A 14 -3.34 5.69 9.80
N THR A 15 -4.00 6.83 9.61
CA THR A 15 -4.03 7.52 8.33
C THR A 15 -2.87 8.51 8.26
N ILE A 16 -2.14 8.50 7.14
CA ILE A 16 -1.09 9.47 6.83
C ILE A 16 -1.60 10.47 5.80
N SER A 17 -1.30 11.76 5.98
CA SER A 17 -1.75 12.80 5.06
C SER A 17 -0.88 12.86 3.80
N ARG A 18 -1.41 13.50 2.75
CA ARG A 18 -0.66 13.78 1.53
C ARG A 18 0.60 14.60 1.82
N GLU A 19 0.48 15.62 2.66
CA GLU A 19 1.58 16.51 3.02
C GLU A 19 2.68 15.75 3.74
N GLU A 20 2.31 14.83 4.64
CA GLU A 20 3.26 13.99 5.35
C GLU A 20 4.00 13.03 4.41
N ILE A 21 3.29 12.39 3.48
CA ILE A 21 3.92 11.57 2.43
C ILE A 21 4.92 12.40 1.62
N LEU A 22 4.54 13.62 1.21
CA LEU A 22 5.42 14.50 0.43
C LEU A 22 6.70 14.86 1.20
N ASN A 23 6.59 15.15 2.50
CA ASN A 23 7.73 15.45 3.36
C ASN A 23 8.66 14.24 3.56
N ARG A 24 8.10 13.03 3.46
CA ARG A 24 8.81 11.76 3.70
C ARG A 24 9.18 10.98 2.44
N LEU A 25 9.05 11.54 1.24
CA LEU A 25 9.39 10.85 -0.03
C LEU A 25 10.83 10.29 -0.08
N HIS A 26 11.76 10.90 0.66
CA HIS A 26 13.16 10.49 0.72
C HIS A 26 13.49 9.68 1.99
N ASP A 27 12.52 9.48 2.88
CA ASP A 27 12.67 8.71 4.10
C ASP A 27 12.68 7.21 3.79
N ARG A 28 13.83 6.57 3.96
CA ARG A 28 13.99 5.12 3.71
C ARG A 28 13.30 4.25 4.75
N ALA A 29 12.85 4.83 5.88
CA ALA A 29 12.11 4.10 6.89
C ALA A 29 10.63 3.90 6.51
N LEU A 30 10.13 4.66 5.53
CA LEU A 30 8.76 4.55 5.03
C LEU A 30 8.73 3.77 3.71
N VAL A 31 7.93 2.70 3.68
CA VAL A 31 7.62 1.99 2.44
C VAL A 31 6.23 2.38 1.97
N ILE A 32 6.16 2.91 0.75
CA ILE A 32 4.90 3.29 0.11
C ILE A 32 4.47 2.18 -0.83
N VAL A 33 3.26 1.66 -0.65
CA VAL A 33 2.70 0.55 -1.43
C VAL A 33 1.45 1.01 -2.17
N ASN A 34 1.47 0.87 -3.48
CA ASN A 34 0.31 1.09 -4.34
C ASN A 34 -0.37 -0.25 -4.64
N VAL A 35 -1.66 -0.36 -4.30
CA VAL A 35 -2.44 -1.60 -4.51
C VAL A 35 -3.32 -1.61 -5.77
N THR A 36 -3.15 -0.63 -6.67
CA THR A 36 -3.88 -0.56 -7.95
C THR A 36 -3.39 -1.60 -8.98
N PRO A 37 -4.18 -1.88 -10.03
CA PRO A 37 -3.71 -2.63 -11.19
C PRO A 37 -2.42 -2.06 -11.76
N LYS A 38 -1.59 -2.94 -12.31
CA LYS A 38 -0.27 -2.59 -12.85
C LYS A 38 -0.35 -1.52 -13.94
N GLU A 39 -1.39 -1.58 -14.76
CA GLU A 39 -1.65 -0.63 -15.84
C GLU A 39 -1.79 0.79 -15.28
N SER A 40 -2.62 0.97 -14.26
CA SER A 40 -2.81 2.27 -13.59
C SER A 40 -1.54 2.75 -12.88
N PHE A 41 -0.77 1.83 -12.29
CA PHE A 41 0.52 2.19 -11.69
C PHE A 41 1.51 2.73 -12.73
N VAL A 42 1.56 2.13 -13.92
CA VAL A 42 2.44 2.59 -15.02
C VAL A 42 1.98 3.94 -15.55
N GLU A 43 0.68 4.21 -15.61
CA GLU A 43 0.13 5.51 -16.01
C GLU A 43 0.49 6.64 -15.04
N GLY A 44 0.61 6.34 -13.74
CA GLY A 44 1.09 7.30 -12.75
C GLY A 44 1.07 6.74 -11.32
N HIS A 45 2.12 7.03 -10.56
CA HIS A 45 2.25 6.60 -9.17
C HIS A 45 3.16 7.55 -8.37
N ILE A 46 3.11 7.43 -7.05
CA ILE A 46 4.03 8.14 -6.15
C ILE A 46 5.46 7.61 -6.37
N PRO A 47 6.46 8.46 -6.64
CA PRO A 47 7.84 8.02 -6.83
C PRO A 47 8.35 7.19 -5.67
N GLY A 48 9.06 6.09 -5.97
CA GLY A 48 9.59 5.16 -4.96
C GLY A 48 8.55 4.19 -4.39
N SER A 49 7.27 4.29 -4.76
CA SER A 49 6.27 3.31 -4.33
C SER A 49 6.43 1.95 -5.03
N ILE A 50 6.07 0.88 -4.30
CA ILE A 50 6.04 -0.49 -4.79
C ILE A 50 4.62 -0.79 -5.30
N ASN A 51 4.48 -1.29 -6.52
CA ASN A 51 3.19 -1.83 -6.99
C ASN A 51 2.98 -3.24 -6.44
N LEU A 52 1.92 -3.41 -5.65
CA LEU A 52 1.46 -4.70 -5.15
C LEU A 52 -0.06 -4.76 -5.27
N PRO A 53 -0.60 -5.13 -6.45
CA PRO A 53 -2.03 -5.21 -6.67
C PRO A 53 -2.73 -6.03 -5.59
N VAL A 54 -3.95 -5.66 -5.18
CA VAL A 54 -4.67 -6.33 -4.08
C VAL A 54 -4.72 -7.86 -4.25
N ALA A 55 -4.94 -8.34 -5.48
CA ALA A 55 -5.00 -9.76 -5.80
C ALA A 55 -3.68 -10.52 -5.58
N ASP A 56 -2.56 -9.80 -5.57
CA ASP A 56 -1.21 -10.35 -5.43
C ASP A 56 -0.67 -10.28 -4.00
N ILE A 57 -1.33 -9.56 -3.08
CA ILE A 57 -0.81 -9.32 -1.72
C ILE A 57 -0.50 -10.65 -1.01
N GLU A 58 -1.44 -11.59 -0.99
CA GLU A 58 -1.28 -12.86 -0.26
C GLU A 58 -0.08 -13.68 -0.77
N SER A 59 0.23 -13.59 -2.07
CA SER A 59 1.28 -14.40 -2.68
C SER A 59 2.64 -13.69 -2.77
N LYS A 60 2.67 -12.35 -2.89
CA LYS A 60 3.89 -11.59 -3.19
C LYS A 60 4.36 -10.65 -2.09
N ALA A 61 3.53 -10.31 -1.08
CA ALA A 61 3.89 -9.32 -0.07
C ALA A 61 5.22 -9.64 0.65
N ARG A 62 5.41 -10.89 1.10
CA ARG A 62 6.64 -11.31 1.80
C ARG A 62 7.89 -11.33 0.92
N GLN A 63 7.72 -11.43 -0.39
CA GLN A 63 8.84 -11.37 -1.35
C GLN A 63 9.28 -9.92 -1.60
N LEU A 64 8.33 -9.00 -1.67
CA LEU A 64 8.57 -7.59 -2.00
C LEU A 64 8.92 -6.75 -0.78
N ILE A 65 8.37 -7.08 0.38
CA ILE A 65 8.55 -6.34 1.64
C ILE A 65 9.37 -7.21 2.58
N SER A 66 10.69 -7.01 2.57
CA SER A 66 11.63 -7.84 3.34
C SER A 66 11.54 -7.64 4.85
N ASN A 67 11.10 -6.45 5.30
CA ASN A 67 10.92 -6.13 6.72
C ASN A 67 9.44 -5.76 6.98
N PRO A 68 8.61 -6.66 7.52
CA PRO A 68 7.21 -6.37 7.83
C PRO A 68 7.02 -5.46 9.06
N SER A 69 8.07 -5.19 9.83
CA SER A 69 8.04 -4.31 11.00
C SER A 69 8.40 -2.86 10.67
N GLN A 70 8.81 -2.56 9.43
CA GLN A 70 8.98 -1.18 8.99
C GLN A 70 7.62 -0.51 8.78
N GLU A 71 7.61 0.82 8.75
CA GLU A 71 6.39 1.57 8.50
C GLU A 71 5.95 1.40 7.04
N ILE A 72 4.69 1.01 6.84
CA ILE A 72 4.13 0.75 5.51
C ILE A 72 2.90 1.63 5.32
N ALA A 73 2.96 2.55 4.35
CA ALA A 73 1.83 3.34 3.91
C ALA A 73 1.22 2.69 2.66
N VAL A 74 -0.05 2.32 2.72
CA VAL A 74 -0.78 1.71 1.60
C VAL A 74 -1.74 2.75 1.00
N TYR A 75 -1.78 2.87 -0.32
CA TYR A 75 -2.73 3.75 -1.01
C TYR A 75 -3.38 3.10 -2.23
N CYS A 76 -4.57 3.60 -2.58
CA CYS A 76 -5.36 3.24 -3.76
C CYS A 76 -5.77 4.52 -4.52
N ALA A 77 -6.39 4.37 -5.69
CA ALA A 77 -6.80 5.49 -6.56
C ALA A 77 -8.25 5.97 -6.36
N GLY A 78 -9.00 5.43 -5.39
CA GLY A 78 -10.41 5.79 -5.20
C GLY A 78 -10.87 5.71 -3.75
N PRO A 79 -11.92 6.48 -3.39
CA PRO A 79 -12.58 6.36 -2.10
C PRO A 79 -13.34 5.03 -2.05
N THR A 80 -13.12 4.27 -0.98
CA THR A 80 -14.05 3.25 -0.49
C THR A 80 -14.92 3.83 0.60
#